data_AF-A0A3S3QT66-F1
#
_entry.id   AF-A0A3S3QT66-F1
#
_cell.length_a   1.000
_cell.length_b   1.000
_cell.length_c   1.000
_cell.angle_alpha   90.00
_cell.angle_beta   90.00
_cell.angle_gamma   90.00
#
_symmetry.space_group_name_H-M   'P 1'
#
loop_
_entity.id
_entity.type
_entity.pdbx_description
1 polymer ?
#
loop_
_entity_poly.entity_id
_entity_poly.type
_entity_poly.pdbx_seq_one_letter_code
_entity_poly.pdbx_strand_id
1 'polypeptide(L)'
;MAGVVLKDDDGNDFSPDAATDAIVRTLTSTLLMEGHTNDWFDKNGLLVVPDFEPADEESIYKAGSTEILGICWGRWERTEEHHRFLETEWTELTGEARPKGLPDNIQLVIDTGPTETWLWDFIANERLQDRLVQTFLEMSFETRMRQGLRGIAGPAPLLPDAYVSAEEAHSAVS
;
A
#
# COMPACT_ATOMS: atom_id res chain seq x y z
N MET A 1 2.12 0.87 18.71
CA MET A 1 3.00 -0.31 18.77
C MET A 1 3.79 -0.24 17.48
N ALA A 2 5.10 -0.01 17.50
CA ALA A 2 5.87 0.08 16.25
C ALA A 2 5.51 -1.13 15.35
N GLY A 3 5.13 -0.86 14.10
CA GLY A 3 4.63 -1.89 13.17
C GLY A 3 5.57 -3.09 13.15
N VAL A 4 5.01 -4.30 12.95
CA VAL A 4 5.83 -5.52 12.87
C VAL A 4 6.87 -5.32 11.77
N VAL A 5 8.15 -5.50 12.10
CA VAL A 5 9.24 -5.45 11.11
C VAL A 5 9.74 -6.88 10.93
N LEU A 6 9.84 -7.32 9.67
CA LEU A 6 10.39 -8.62 9.30
C LEU A 6 11.78 -8.46 8.68
N LYS A 7 12.52 -9.56 8.66
CA LYS A 7 13.83 -9.66 8.02
C LYS A 7 13.68 -10.38 6.68
N ASP A 8 14.27 -9.85 5.63
CA ASP A 8 14.45 -10.58 4.36
C ASP A 8 15.60 -11.60 4.48
N ASP A 9 15.83 -12.36 3.40
CA ASP A 9 16.89 -13.38 3.34
C ASP A 9 18.30 -12.79 3.47
N ASP A 10 18.46 -11.49 3.20
CA ASP A 10 19.71 -10.73 3.33
C ASP A 10 19.86 -10.06 4.71
N GLY A 11 18.84 -10.18 5.59
CA GLY A 11 18.83 -9.61 6.94
C GLY A 11 18.43 -8.13 7.00
N ASN A 12 17.89 -7.56 5.93
CA ASN A 12 17.36 -6.20 5.92
C ASN A 12 15.97 -6.15 6.55
N ASP A 13 15.70 -5.05 7.25
CA ASP A 13 14.39 -4.78 7.84
C ASP A 13 13.39 -4.32 6.78
N PHE A 14 12.19 -4.88 6.77
CA PHE A 14 11.08 -4.40 5.96
C PHE A 14 9.75 -4.46 6.72
N SER A 15 8.82 -3.58 6.33
CA SER A 15 7.43 -3.63 6.82
C SER A 15 6.61 -4.60 5.96
N PRO A 16 6.04 -5.68 6.55
CA PRO A 16 5.19 -6.62 5.82
C PRO A 16 3.89 -5.97 5.35
N ASP A 17 3.37 -4.99 6.09
CA ASP A 17 2.19 -4.23 5.69
C ASP A 17 2.49 -3.40 4.45
N ALA A 18 3.62 -2.69 4.44
CA ALA A 18 4.05 -1.90 3.28
C ALA A 18 4.32 -2.79 2.06
N ALA A 19 4.92 -3.97 2.26
CA ALA A 19 5.13 -4.93 1.19
C ALA A 19 3.80 -5.46 0.63
N THR A 20 2.86 -5.82 1.50
CA THR A 20 1.54 -6.30 1.10
C THR A 20 0.75 -5.22 0.35
N ASP A 21 0.74 -3.98 0.84
CA ASP A 21 0.10 -2.84 0.16
C ASP A 21 0.71 -2.63 -1.23
N ALA A 22 2.04 -2.66 -1.35
CA ALA A 22 2.73 -2.53 -2.63
C ALA A 22 2.31 -3.61 -3.64
N ILE A 23 2.24 -4.88 -3.19
CA ILE A 23 1.79 -6.01 -4.03
C ILE A 23 0.35 -5.81 -4.47
N VAL A 24 -0.56 -5.54 -3.52
CA VAL A 24 -1.99 -5.40 -3.80
C VAL A 24 -2.25 -4.23 -4.75
N ARG A 25 -1.60 -3.08 -4.53
CA ARG A 25 -1.74 -1.91 -5.40
C ARG A 25 -1.23 -2.19 -6.80
N THR A 26 -0.04 -2.79 -6.92
CA THR A 26 0.57 -3.04 -8.22
C THR A 26 -0.22 -4.08 -9.01
N LEU A 27 -0.68 -5.15 -8.35
CA LEU A 27 -1.58 -6.14 -8.94
C LEU A 27 -2.89 -5.50 -9.39
N THR A 28 -3.50 -4.66 -8.55
CA THR A 28 -4.76 -3.97 -8.89
C THR A 28 -4.58 -3.08 -10.12
N SER A 29 -3.54 -2.25 -10.15
CA SER A 29 -3.23 -1.41 -11.31
C SER A 29 -2.99 -2.23 -12.58
N THR A 30 -2.26 -3.35 -12.47
CA THR A 30 -1.99 -4.25 -13.60
C THR A 30 -3.28 -4.87 -14.12
N LEU A 31 -4.13 -5.39 -13.23
CA LEU A 31 -5.42 -5.99 -13.59
C LEU A 31 -6.38 -4.98 -14.23
N LEU A 32 -6.41 -3.74 -13.73
CA LEU A 32 -7.22 -2.68 -14.33
C LEU A 32 -6.69 -2.27 -15.72
N MET A 33 -5.37 -2.14 -15.87
CA MET A 33 -4.73 -1.84 -17.15
C MET A 33 -5.04 -2.93 -18.19
N GLU A 34 -4.83 -4.20 -17.84
CA GLU A 34 -5.13 -5.34 -18.72
C GLU A 34 -6.63 -5.43 -19.01
N GLY A 35 -7.46 -5.19 -17.99
CA GLY A 35 -8.90 -5.18 -18.17
C GLY A 35 -9.37 -4.10 -19.14
N HIS A 36 -8.77 -2.91 -19.11
CA HIS A 36 -9.08 -1.84 -20.06
C HIS A 36 -8.51 -2.12 -21.44
N THR A 37 -7.35 -2.75 -21.53
CA THR A 37 -6.69 -3.08 -22.80
C THR A 37 -7.44 -4.17 -23.56
N ASN A 38 -8.02 -5.12 -22.84
CA ASN A 38 -8.65 -6.32 -23.41
C ASN A 38 -10.17 -6.37 -23.22
N ASP A 39 -10.80 -5.28 -22.77
CA ASP A 39 -12.24 -5.17 -22.52
C ASP A 39 -12.79 -6.25 -21.56
N TRP A 40 -12.10 -6.52 -20.45
CA TRP A 40 -12.49 -7.54 -19.45
C TRP A 40 -13.54 -7.05 -18.43
N PHE A 41 -14.31 -6.01 -18.74
CA PHE A 41 -15.32 -5.50 -17.83
C PHE A 41 -16.71 -5.99 -18.23
N ASP A 42 -17.48 -6.47 -17.25
CA ASP A 42 -18.88 -6.80 -17.48
C ASP A 42 -19.76 -5.54 -17.62
N LYS A 43 -21.04 -5.76 -17.92
CA LYS A 43 -22.04 -4.68 -18.05
C LYS A 43 -22.24 -3.84 -16.77
N ASN A 44 -21.79 -4.31 -15.61
CA ASN A 44 -21.87 -3.62 -14.34
C ASN A 44 -20.54 -2.91 -13.99
N GLY A 45 -19.52 -3.01 -14.85
CA GLY A 45 -18.19 -2.45 -14.62
C GLY A 45 -17.30 -3.31 -13.72
N LEU A 46 -17.65 -4.58 -13.49
CA LEU A 46 -16.83 -5.51 -12.71
C LEU A 46 -15.77 -6.15 -13.61
N LEU A 47 -14.53 -6.24 -13.12
CA LEU A 47 -13.46 -6.92 -13.82
C LEU A 47 -13.71 -8.45 -13.81
N VAL A 48 -13.82 -9.03 -15.00
CA VAL A 48 -14.01 -10.47 -15.23
C VAL A 48 -12.73 -11.02 -15.85
N VAL A 49 -11.90 -11.58 -14.99
CA VAL A 49 -10.61 -12.15 -15.37
C VAL A 49 -10.83 -13.48 -16.10
N PRO A 50 -10.25 -13.69 -17.30
CA PRO A 50 -10.44 -14.93 -18.07
C PRO A 50 -9.75 -16.12 -17.39
N ASP A 51 -10.17 -17.34 -17.76
CA ASP A 51 -9.47 -18.56 -17.35
C ASP A 51 -8.06 -18.57 -17.94
N PHE A 52 -7.06 -18.83 -17.10
CA PHE A 52 -5.66 -18.86 -17.52
C PHE A 52 -5.10 -20.27 -17.56
N GLU A 53 -4.25 -20.50 -18.54
CA GLU A 53 -3.32 -21.62 -18.53
C GLU A 53 -2.28 -21.44 -17.40
N PRO A 54 -1.70 -22.52 -16.87
CA PRO A 54 -0.62 -22.43 -15.89
C PRO A 54 0.53 -21.58 -16.43
N ALA A 55 0.93 -20.56 -15.66
CA ALA A 55 2.06 -19.71 -16.02
C ALA A 55 3.38 -20.51 -15.97
N ASP A 56 4.22 -20.32 -17.00
CA ASP A 56 5.59 -20.82 -16.98
C ASP A 56 6.53 -19.90 -16.19
N GLU A 57 7.75 -20.37 -15.92
CA GLU A 57 8.75 -19.61 -15.14
C GLU A 57 9.09 -18.26 -15.80
N GLU A 58 9.09 -18.20 -17.13
CA GLU A 58 9.34 -16.96 -17.87
C GLU A 58 8.22 -15.93 -17.65
N SER A 59 6.97 -16.36 -17.69
CA SER A 59 5.79 -15.52 -17.44
C SER A 59 5.78 -15.01 -16.01
N ILE A 60 6.12 -15.87 -15.04
CA ILE A 60 6.25 -15.48 -13.63
C ILE A 60 7.36 -14.43 -13.46
N TYR A 61 8.52 -14.63 -14.08
CA TYR A 61 9.64 -13.69 -14.02
C TYR A 61 9.28 -12.32 -14.62
N LYS A 62 8.58 -12.30 -15.77
CA LYS A 62 8.10 -11.06 -16.41
C LYS A 62 7.07 -10.34 -15.56
N ALA A 63 6.14 -11.07 -14.93
CA ALA A 63 5.16 -10.51 -14.02
C ALA A 63 5.84 -9.84 -12.82
N GLY A 64 6.78 -10.53 -12.16
CA GLY A 64 7.55 -9.95 -11.05
C GLY A 64 8.39 -8.73 -11.45
N SER A 65 8.97 -8.76 -12.66
CA SER A 65 9.71 -7.59 -13.19
C SER A 65 8.78 -6.39 -13.43
N THR A 66 7.57 -6.64 -13.93
CA THR A 66 6.54 -5.60 -14.12
C THR A 66 6.10 -5.02 -12.78
N GLU A 67 5.95 -5.87 -11.77
CA GLU A 67 5.62 -5.45 -10.42
C GLU A 67 6.69 -4.53 -9.81
N ILE A 68 7.97 -4.92 -9.92
CA ILE A 68 9.09 -4.10 -9.47
C ILE A 68 9.10 -2.74 -10.18
N LEU A 69 8.87 -2.71 -11.50
CA LEU A 69 8.79 -1.46 -12.26
C LEU A 69 7.60 -0.60 -11.81
N GLY A 70 6.45 -1.21 -11.53
CA GLY A 70 5.28 -0.53 -10.98
C GLY A 70 5.58 0.12 -9.62
N ILE A 71 6.27 -0.59 -8.73
CA ILE A 71 6.72 -0.05 -7.43
C ILE A 71 7.69 1.12 -7.64
N CYS A 72 8.66 0.99 -8.55
CA CYS A 72 9.59 2.07 -8.88
C CYS A 72 8.86 3.31 -9.41
N TRP A 73 7.86 3.12 -10.27
CA TRP A 73 7.06 4.22 -10.82
C TRP A 73 6.19 4.88 -9.76
N GLY A 74 5.53 4.12 -8.90
CA GLY A 74 4.74 4.67 -7.79
C GLY A 74 5.59 5.46 -6.79
N ARG A 75 6.84 5.04 -6.56
CA ARG A 75 7.80 5.83 -5.77
C ARG A 75 8.14 7.14 -6.45
N TRP A 76 8.38 7.12 -7.76
CA TRP A 76 8.64 8.32 -8.55
C TRP A 76 7.45 9.29 -8.54
N GLU A 77 6.23 8.79 -8.74
CA GLU A 77 5.00 9.58 -8.68
C GLU A 77 4.86 10.28 -7.33
N ARG A 78 4.99 9.54 -6.22
CA ARG A 78 4.95 10.14 -4.88
C ARG A 78 6.04 11.19 -4.67
N THR A 79 7.26 10.91 -5.13
CA THR A 79 8.36 11.88 -5.08
C THR A 79 8.01 13.15 -5.86
N GLU A 80 7.47 13.01 -7.07
CA GLU A 80 7.07 14.14 -7.91
C GLU A 80 5.94 14.96 -7.28
N GLU A 81 4.88 14.31 -6.77
CA GLU A 81 3.78 14.97 -6.08
C GLU A 81 4.27 15.80 -4.89
N HIS A 82 5.21 15.26 -4.11
CA HIS A 82 5.78 16.00 -2.97
C HIS A 82 6.57 17.23 -3.41
N HIS A 83 7.37 17.17 -4.48
CA HIS A 83 8.06 18.36 -4.99
C HIS A 83 7.07 19.38 -5.54
N ARG A 84 6.00 18.90 -6.18
CA ARG A 84 4.97 19.77 -6.77
C ARG A 84 4.16 20.51 -5.70
N PHE A 85 3.83 19.85 -4.59
CA PHE A 85 2.86 20.37 -3.63
C PHE A 85 3.42 20.75 -2.25
N LEU A 86 4.59 20.26 -1.85
CA LEU A 86 5.19 20.48 -0.53
C LEU A 86 6.49 21.29 -0.57
N GLU A 87 6.77 21.96 -1.68
CA GLU A 87 7.92 22.85 -1.89
C GLU A 87 9.28 22.21 -1.53
N THR A 88 9.42 20.89 -1.71
CA THR A 88 10.69 20.21 -1.45
C THR A 88 11.70 20.54 -2.56
N GLU A 89 12.96 20.82 -2.21
CA GLU A 89 13.99 21.11 -3.22
C GLU A 89 14.45 19.84 -3.94
N TRP A 90 14.50 19.91 -5.27
CA TRP A 90 15.04 18.85 -6.11
C TRP A 90 16.56 18.97 -6.20
N THR A 91 17.29 18.21 -5.39
CA THR A 91 18.76 18.34 -5.32
C THR A 91 19.46 17.18 -6.03
N GLU A 92 20.11 17.46 -7.16
CA GLU A 92 20.97 16.47 -7.82
C GLU A 92 22.31 16.33 -7.08
N LEU A 93 22.63 15.10 -6.66
CA LEU A 93 23.90 14.78 -6.02
C LEU A 93 24.97 14.46 -7.07
N THR A 94 26.05 15.25 -7.10
CA THR A 94 27.16 15.10 -8.04
C THR A 94 28.50 14.95 -7.32
N GLY A 95 29.49 14.37 -8.00
CA GLY A 95 30.85 14.22 -7.47
C GLY A 95 30.91 13.50 -6.12
N GLU A 96 31.57 14.13 -5.14
CA GLU A 96 31.76 13.59 -3.78
C GLU A 96 30.47 13.54 -2.95
N ALA A 97 29.41 14.24 -3.35
CA ALA A 97 28.12 14.19 -2.67
C ALA A 97 27.33 12.90 -2.99
N ARG A 98 27.74 12.14 -4.02
CA ARG A 98 27.09 10.87 -4.36
C ARG A 98 27.36 9.80 -3.29
N PRO A 99 26.36 8.97 -2.94
CA PRO A 99 26.55 7.82 -2.06
C PRO A 99 27.68 6.90 -2.55
N LYS A 100 28.49 6.40 -1.61
CA LYS A 100 29.57 5.44 -1.91
C LYS A 100 28.98 4.06 -2.24
N GLY A 101 29.59 3.36 -3.19
CA GLY A 101 29.17 2.00 -3.58
C GLY A 101 28.00 1.95 -4.56
N LEU A 102 27.62 3.07 -5.18
CA LEU A 102 26.67 3.05 -6.28
C LEU A 102 27.24 2.29 -7.49
N PRO A 103 26.42 1.51 -8.21
CA PRO A 103 26.83 0.91 -9.47
C PRO A 103 27.28 1.96 -10.49
N ASP A 104 28.31 1.64 -11.28
CA ASP A 104 28.93 2.56 -12.25
C ASP A 104 27.95 3.06 -13.33
N ASN A 105 26.87 2.32 -13.58
CA ASN A 105 25.85 2.66 -14.57
C ASN A 105 24.80 3.66 -14.07
N ILE A 106 24.82 4.06 -12.80
CA ILE A 106 23.89 5.08 -12.28
C ILE A 106 24.33 6.45 -12.78
N GLN A 107 23.47 7.09 -13.57
CA GLN A 107 23.76 8.40 -14.18
C GLN A 107 23.26 9.58 -13.33
N LEU A 108 22.19 9.37 -12.56
CA LEU A 108 21.50 10.42 -11.82
C LEU A 108 21.19 9.95 -10.40
N VAL A 109 21.44 10.83 -9.42
CA VAL A 109 21.06 10.62 -8.03
C VAL A 109 20.41 11.91 -7.57
N ILE A 110 19.18 11.81 -7.08
CA ILE A 110 18.43 12.95 -6.58
C ILE A 110 18.24 12.73 -5.08
N ASP A 111 18.63 13.71 -4.28
CA ASP A 111 18.24 13.80 -2.89
C ASP A 111 16.90 14.52 -2.81
N THR A 112 15.93 13.81 -2.27
CA THR A 112 14.56 14.26 -2.06
C THR A 112 14.22 14.24 -0.58
N GLY A 113 15.25 14.37 0.28
CA GLY A 113 15.22 14.07 1.71
C GLY A 113 13.96 14.59 2.43
N PRO A 114 13.57 13.94 3.54
CA PRO A 114 12.40 14.37 4.30
C PRO A 114 12.53 15.80 4.77
N THR A 115 11.62 16.65 4.30
CA THR A 115 11.38 17.92 4.97
C THR A 115 10.84 17.65 6.36
N GLU A 116 11.01 18.61 7.25
CA GLU A 116 10.49 18.52 8.61
C GLU A 116 8.96 18.26 8.60
N THR A 117 8.24 18.87 7.66
CA THR A 117 6.81 18.65 7.44
C THR A 117 6.48 17.21 7.04
N TRP A 118 7.26 16.60 6.13
CA TRP A 118 7.04 15.20 5.76
C TRP A 118 7.30 14.27 6.96
N LEU A 119 8.31 14.55 7.77
CA LEU A 119 8.55 13.80 9.00
C LEU A 119 7.37 13.92 9.97
N TRP A 120 6.81 15.12 10.15
CA TRP A 120 5.66 15.32 11.03
C TRP A 120 4.40 14.63 10.52
N ASP A 121 4.13 14.70 9.22
CA ASP A 121 3.00 13.99 8.59
C ASP A 121 3.16 12.47 8.74
N PHE A 122 4.36 11.95 8.48
CA PHE A 122 4.67 10.53 8.69
C PHE A 122 4.40 10.12 10.15
N ILE A 123 4.95 10.86 11.12
CA ILE A 123 4.74 10.58 12.55
C ILE A 123 3.26 10.67 12.93
N ALA A 124 2.51 11.63 12.37
CA ALA A 124 1.08 11.78 12.63
C ALA A 124 0.27 10.59 12.09
N ASN A 125 0.56 10.13 10.87
CA ASN A 125 -0.07 8.96 10.26
C ASN A 125 0.26 7.67 11.01
N GLU A 126 1.52 7.46 11.41
CA GLU A 126 1.92 6.31 12.24
C GLU A 126 1.19 6.31 13.60
N ARG A 127 1.05 7.48 14.24
CA ARG A 127 0.29 7.62 15.49
C ARG A 127 -1.19 7.36 15.30
N LEU A 128 -1.77 7.83 14.19
CA LEU A 128 -3.16 7.57 13.85
C LEU A 128 -3.39 6.07 13.65
N GLN A 129 -2.52 5.41 12.91
CA GLN A 129 -2.59 3.96 12.68
C GLN A 129 -2.47 3.18 14.00
N ASP A 130 -1.53 3.55 14.86
CA ASP A 130 -1.40 3.00 16.21
C ASP A 130 -2.69 3.14 17.03
N ARG A 131 -3.31 4.32 16.96
CA ARG A 131 -4.56 4.60 17.66
C ARG A 131 -5.72 3.77 17.11
N LEU A 132 -5.84 3.66 15.79
CA LEU A 132 -6.85 2.84 15.12
C LEU A 132 -6.72 1.36 15.51
N VAL A 133 -5.50 0.81 15.50
CA VAL A 133 -5.26 -0.58 15.93
C VAL A 133 -5.63 -0.77 17.41
N GLN A 134 -5.23 0.16 18.26
CA GLN A 134 -5.56 0.11 19.68
C GLN A 134 -7.09 0.11 19.90
N THR A 135 -7.80 1.06 19.28
CA THR A 135 -9.26 1.19 19.41
C THR A 135 -9.98 -0.04 18.86
N PHE A 136 -9.53 -0.59 17.73
CA PHE A 136 -10.07 -1.83 17.19
C PHE A 136 -9.94 -3.01 18.16
N LEU A 137 -8.77 -3.17 18.78
CA LEU A 137 -8.51 -4.25 19.74
C LEU A 137 -9.31 -4.05 21.03
N GLU A 138 -9.36 -2.83 21.58
CA GLU A 138 -10.19 -2.48 22.73
C GLU A 138 -11.67 -2.83 22.45
N MET A 139 -12.21 -2.41 21.30
CA MET A 139 -13.56 -2.79 20.89
C MET A 139 -13.75 -4.30 20.77
N SER A 140 -12.77 -5.00 20.19
CA SER A 140 -12.82 -6.44 19.98
C SER A 140 -12.85 -7.25 21.27
N PHE A 141 -12.16 -6.79 22.31
CA PHE A 141 -12.02 -7.52 23.58
C PHE A 141 -12.93 -7.01 24.69
N GLU A 142 -13.17 -5.69 24.78
CA GLU A 142 -13.88 -5.07 25.90
C GLU A 142 -15.36 -4.84 25.62
N THR A 143 -15.78 -4.91 24.35
CA THR A 143 -17.18 -4.70 23.96
C THR A 143 -17.81 -5.96 23.38
N ARG A 144 -19.12 -5.88 23.10
CA ARG A 144 -19.86 -6.94 22.40
C ARG A 144 -19.70 -6.84 20.87
N MET A 145 -18.59 -6.28 20.36
CA MET A 145 -18.34 -6.10 18.92
C MET A 145 -18.41 -7.42 18.11
N ARG A 146 -18.26 -8.58 18.72
CA ARG A 146 -18.48 -9.85 18.01
C ARG A 146 -19.94 -10.26 17.90
N GLN A 147 -20.82 -9.76 18.78
CA GLN A 147 -22.22 -10.18 18.88
C GLN A 147 -23.15 -9.45 17.92
N GLY A 148 -22.81 -8.22 17.53
CA GLY A 148 -23.57 -7.43 16.55
C GLY A 148 -23.23 -7.73 15.08
N LEU A 149 -22.26 -8.62 14.82
CA LEU A 149 -21.81 -8.97 13.47
C LEU A 149 -22.86 -9.84 12.76
N ARG A 150 -23.39 -9.37 11.63
CA ARG A 150 -24.41 -10.06 10.83
C ARG A 150 -23.96 -10.50 9.43
N GLY A 151 -22.88 -9.92 8.91
CA GLY A 151 -22.43 -10.19 7.55
C GLY A 151 -23.36 -9.58 6.49
N ILE A 152 -23.06 -9.86 5.23
CA ILE A 152 -23.77 -9.30 4.05
C ILE A 152 -24.83 -10.24 3.44
N ALA A 153 -25.04 -11.41 4.05
CA ALA A 153 -25.92 -12.46 3.48
C ALA A 153 -27.42 -12.12 3.57
N GLY A 154 -27.79 -11.09 4.33
CA GLY A 154 -29.18 -10.70 4.52
C GLY A 154 -29.31 -9.30 5.13
N PRO A 155 -30.55 -8.81 5.29
CA PRO A 155 -30.79 -7.49 5.87
C PRO A 155 -30.29 -7.43 7.31
N ALA A 156 -29.52 -6.39 7.63
CA ALA A 156 -29.03 -6.10 8.97
C ALA A 156 -29.65 -4.78 9.49
N PRO A 157 -30.01 -4.70 10.78
CA PRO A 157 -30.30 -3.43 11.44
C PRO A 157 -29.12 -2.46 11.33
N LEU A 158 -29.39 -1.15 11.43
CA LEU A 158 -28.35 -0.13 11.49
C LEU A 158 -27.65 -0.10 12.85
N LEU A 159 -26.49 0.55 12.90
CA LEU A 159 -25.80 0.87 14.15
C LEU A 159 -26.72 1.64 15.11
N PRO A 160 -26.64 1.40 16.43
CA PRO A 160 -25.66 0.54 17.11
C PRO A 160 -26.09 -0.94 17.26
N ASP A 161 -27.23 -1.34 16.70
CA ASP A 161 -27.86 -2.65 16.97
C ASP A 161 -27.20 -3.81 16.21
N ALA A 162 -26.68 -3.55 15.01
CA ALA A 162 -25.92 -4.52 14.20
C ALA A 162 -25.00 -3.81 13.19
N TYR A 163 -24.11 -4.60 12.60
CA TYR A 163 -23.20 -4.20 11.53
C TYR A 163 -22.81 -5.42 10.69
N VAL A 164 -22.40 -5.18 9.45
CA VAL A 164 -22.04 -6.23 8.49
C VAL A 164 -20.61 -6.71 8.69
N SER A 165 -19.72 -5.90 9.27
CA SER A 165 -18.33 -6.29 9.55
C SER A 165 -17.75 -5.60 10.79
N ALA A 166 -16.63 -6.12 11.30
CA ALA A 166 -15.93 -5.54 12.44
C ALA A 166 -15.34 -4.16 12.09
N GLU A 167 -14.91 -4.00 10.84
CA GLU A 167 -14.39 -2.76 10.29
C GLU A 167 -15.47 -1.68 10.24
N GLU A 168 -16.70 -2.02 9.81
CA GLU A 168 -17.83 -1.07 9.85
C GLU A 168 -18.12 -0.60 11.28
N ALA A 169 -18.11 -1.51 12.25
CA ALA A 169 -18.28 -1.16 13.66
C ALA A 169 -17.18 -0.22 14.16
N HIS A 170 -15.93 -0.48 13.77
CA HIS A 170 -14.78 0.33 14.15
C HIS A 170 -14.78 1.72 13.50
N SER A 171 -15.13 1.80 12.21
CA SER A 171 -15.24 3.07 11.48
C SER A 171 -16.28 4.02 12.05
N ALA A 172 -17.30 3.50 12.76
CA ALA A 172 -18.34 4.34 13.36
C ALA A 172 -17.87 5.14 14.60
N VAL A 173 -16.69 4.80 15.16
CA VAL A 173 -16.15 5.43 16.38
C VAL A 173 -14.74 5.98 16.20
N SER A 174 -14.18 5.87 15.00
CA SER A 174 -12.85 6.37 14.60
C SER A 174 -12.99 7.69 13.88
#